data_AF-A0A956QMW2-F1
#
_entry.id   AF-A0A956QMW2-F1
#
_cell.length_a   1.000
_cell.length_b   1.000
_cell.length_c   1.000
_cell.angle_alpha   90.00
_cell.angle_beta   90.00
_cell.angle_gamma   90.00
#
_symmetry.space_group_name_H-M   'P 1'
#
loop_
_entity.id
_entity.type
_entity.pdbx_description
1 polymer ?
#
loop_
_entity_poly.entity_id
_entity_poly.type
_entity_poly.pdbx_seq_one_letter_code
_entity_poly.pdbx_strand_id
1 'polypeptide(L)'
;PTGVLEDAGRDRPIVVLVDDLQWADEASLDLLRFLAGRLGAGVLVIGTLRRLPVGEEGPVTAALAEVARRRGSRRLHLRGLRTDATAELLGELDRSVADAIHGRAEGNPFYAIELARLVDDEGRLPADVPGSVSDVVRRRVARLPEETAELLGIAAVVGREVDLGVLARASRLELADCLDRIEPALGHRLLEEHPDLPGSLRFSHALVRDVLLD
;
A
#
# COMPACT_ATOMS: atom_id res chain seq x y z
N PRO A 1 6.33 24.46 16.38
CA PRO A 1 6.57 23.87 17.73
C PRO A 1 6.79 22.35 17.63
N THR A 2 8.05 21.91 17.52
CA THR A 2 8.43 20.47 17.55
C THR A 2 8.49 19.89 18.97
N GLY A 3 8.33 20.73 20.00
CA GLY A 3 8.52 20.36 21.41
C GLY A 3 7.78 19.09 21.83
N VAL A 4 6.55 18.86 21.35
CA VAL A 4 5.80 17.64 21.69
C VAL A 4 6.50 16.37 21.17
N LEU A 5 7.00 16.36 19.94
CA LEU A 5 7.68 15.19 19.36
C LEU A 5 9.07 15.01 19.95
N GLU A 6 9.78 16.10 20.22
CA GLU A 6 11.11 16.04 20.85
C GLU A 6 11.02 15.61 22.31
N ASP A 7 10.07 16.14 23.08
CA ASP A 7 9.86 15.78 24.48
C ASP A 7 9.41 14.33 24.59
N ALA A 8 8.46 13.89 23.75
CA ALA A 8 8.07 12.48 23.72
C ALA A 8 9.21 11.57 23.20
N GLY A 9 10.03 12.07 22.27
CA GLY A 9 11.21 11.40 21.73
C GLY A 9 12.35 11.20 22.73
N ARG A 10 12.43 12.06 23.77
CA ARG A 10 13.40 11.92 24.87
C ARG A 10 13.10 10.71 25.75
N ASP A 11 11.83 10.44 26.00
CA ASP A 11 11.40 9.32 26.83
C ASP A 11 11.41 8.00 26.04
N ARG A 12 10.94 8.04 24.77
CA ARG A 12 10.88 6.86 23.90
C ARG A 12 11.10 7.24 22.42
N PRO A 13 11.88 6.47 21.64
CA PRO A 13 12.04 6.74 20.22
C PRO A 13 10.71 6.77 19.47
N ILE A 14 10.51 7.78 18.62
CA ILE A 14 9.31 7.98 17.80
C ILE A 14 9.66 7.79 16.33
N VAL A 15 8.85 7.03 15.61
CA VAL A 15 8.89 6.96 14.15
C VAL A 15 7.64 7.66 13.60
N VAL A 16 7.84 8.65 12.74
CA VAL A 16 6.78 9.34 12.01
C VAL A 16 6.84 8.85 10.56
N LEU A 17 5.82 8.13 10.12
CA LEU A 17 5.67 7.68 8.74
C LEU A 17 4.75 8.64 8.00
N VAL A 18 5.24 9.18 6.87
CA VAL A 18 4.45 9.98 5.93
C VAL A 18 4.40 9.22 4.62
N ASP A 19 3.23 8.66 4.30
CA ASP A 19 3.02 7.88 3.09
C ASP A 19 2.61 8.79 1.91
N ASP A 20 2.93 8.38 0.68
CA ASP A 20 2.51 9.03 -0.57
C ASP A 20 2.83 10.53 -0.68
N LEU A 21 4.08 10.93 -0.38
CA LEU A 21 4.52 12.33 -0.45
C LEU A 21 4.29 13.01 -1.82
N GLN A 22 4.14 12.23 -2.90
CA GLN A 22 3.80 12.79 -4.22
C GLN A 22 2.43 13.49 -4.26
N TRP A 23 1.55 13.23 -3.30
CA TRP A 23 0.22 13.84 -3.20
C TRP A 23 0.12 14.85 -2.05
N ALA A 24 1.22 15.13 -1.36
CA ALA A 24 1.23 16.06 -0.24
C ALA A 24 0.97 17.49 -0.72
N ASP A 25 0.14 18.22 0.04
CA ASP A 25 -0.07 19.65 -0.16
C ASP A 25 1.13 20.48 0.34
N GLU A 26 1.14 21.77 -0.01
CA GLU A 26 2.21 22.71 0.38
C GLU A 26 2.43 22.76 1.90
N ALA A 27 1.34 22.76 2.68
CA ALA A 27 1.41 22.83 4.13
C ALA A 27 2.08 21.59 4.75
N SER A 28 1.77 20.40 4.22
CA SER A 28 2.39 19.13 4.63
C SER A 28 3.88 19.08 4.26
N LEU A 29 4.24 19.61 3.09
CA LEU A 29 5.63 19.72 2.66
C LEU A 29 6.42 20.71 3.52
N ASP A 30 5.82 21.84 3.91
CA ASP A 30 6.41 22.79 4.85
C ASP A 30 6.63 22.18 6.23
N LEU A 31 5.68 21.38 6.72
CA LEU A 31 5.86 20.62 7.95
C LEU A 31 7.04 19.65 7.82
N LEU A 32 7.18 18.93 6.71
CA LEU A 32 8.31 18.03 6.48
C LEU A 32 9.65 18.78 6.48
N ARG A 33 9.74 19.93 5.79
CA ARG A 33 10.93 20.81 5.78
C ARG A 33 11.27 21.28 7.19
N PHE A 34 10.25 21.68 7.95
CA PHE A 34 10.39 22.15 9.31
C PHE A 34 10.92 21.05 10.25
N LEU A 35 10.34 19.85 10.17
CA LEU A 35 10.76 18.68 10.95
C LEU A 35 12.21 18.29 10.61
N ALA A 36 12.54 18.16 9.33
CA ALA A 36 13.90 17.81 8.89
C ALA A 36 14.97 18.80 9.39
N GLY A 37 14.59 20.04 9.68
CA GLY A 37 15.51 21.07 10.17
C GLY A 37 15.65 21.15 11.69
N ARG A 38 14.80 20.48 12.46
CA ARG A 38 14.67 20.71 13.91
C ARG A 38 14.67 19.46 14.78
N LEU A 39 14.40 18.28 14.22
CA LEU A 39 14.29 17.07 15.02
C LEU A 39 15.58 16.76 15.78
N GLY A 40 15.42 16.64 17.11
CA GLY A 40 16.45 16.19 18.03
C GLY A 40 16.64 14.66 18.01
N ALA A 41 17.51 14.18 18.89
CA ALA A 41 17.69 12.74 19.10
C ALA A 41 16.37 12.09 19.57
N GLY A 42 16.06 10.90 19.05
CA GLY A 42 14.86 10.13 19.44
C GLY A 42 13.68 10.23 18.47
N VAL A 43 13.78 10.97 17.35
CA VAL A 43 12.72 11.01 16.33
C VAL A 43 13.28 10.64 14.95
N LEU A 44 12.63 9.69 14.27
CA LEU A 44 12.91 9.30 12.89
C LEU A 44 11.69 9.62 12.01
N VAL A 45 11.88 10.40 10.96
CA VAL A 45 10.85 10.63 9.93
C VAL A 45 11.15 9.76 8.72
N ILE A 46 10.17 8.96 8.31
CA ILE A 46 10.21 8.14 7.11
C ILE A 46 9.17 8.69 6.15
N GLY A 47 9.61 9.16 4.99
CA GLY A 47 8.73 9.55 3.89
C GLY A 47 8.76 8.50 2.78
N THR A 48 7.60 8.05 2.33
CA THR A 48 7.51 7.26 1.10
C THR A 48 7.16 8.17 -0.07
N LEU A 49 7.69 7.88 -1.25
CA LEU A 49 7.22 8.50 -2.48
C LEU A 49 7.34 7.54 -3.66
N ARG A 50 6.44 7.70 -4.62
CA ARG A 50 6.58 7.07 -5.93
C ARG A 50 7.77 7.67 -6.68
N ARG A 51 8.35 6.89 -7.60
CA ARG A 51 9.48 7.37 -8.41
C ARG A 51 8.99 8.53 -9.28
N LEU A 52 9.47 9.73 -8.98
CA LEU A 52 9.27 10.91 -9.83
C LEU A 52 10.05 10.75 -11.15
N PRO A 53 9.44 11.07 -12.30
CA PRO A 53 10.15 11.26 -13.56
C PRO A 53 11.45 12.08 -13.43
N VAL A 54 12.44 11.74 -14.25
CA VAL A 54 13.70 12.49 -14.30
C VAL A 54 13.41 13.89 -14.82
N GLY A 55 13.86 14.91 -14.08
CA GLY A 55 13.66 16.32 -14.45
C GLY A 55 12.32 16.89 -14.03
N GLU A 56 11.51 16.17 -13.24
CA GLU A 56 10.26 16.71 -12.70
C GLU A 56 10.54 17.80 -11.66
N GLU A 57 10.09 19.01 -11.98
CA GLU A 57 10.13 20.18 -11.10
C GLU A 57 8.77 20.36 -10.40
N GLY A 58 8.81 20.75 -9.13
CA GLY A 58 7.58 21.00 -8.37
C GLY A 58 7.80 21.11 -6.87
N PRO A 59 6.74 21.39 -6.10
CA PRO A 59 6.81 21.61 -4.66
C PRO A 59 7.44 20.42 -3.90
N VAL A 60 7.08 19.19 -4.29
CA VAL A 60 7.61 17.94 -3.71
C VAL A 60 9.11 17.80 -3.99
N THR A 61 9.54 17.96 -5.25
CA THR A 61 10.96 17.89 -5.62
C THR A 61 11.79 18.92 -4.86
N ALA A 62 11.28 20.17 -4.74
CA ALA A 62 11.94 21.23 -4.00
C ALA A 62 12.06 20.92 -2.50
N ALA A 63 10.96 20.44 -1.87
CA ALA A 63 10.96 20.02 -0.48
C ALA A 63 11.98 18.90 -0.21
N LEU A 64 11.98 17.87 -1.05
CA LEU A 64 12.90 16.73 -0.91
C LEU A 64 14.36 17.15 -1.11
N ALA A 65 14.63 18.09 -2.02
CA ALA A 65 15.98 18.63 -2.21
C ALA A 65 16.47 19.38 -0.96
N GLU A 66 15.59 20.15 -0.29
CA GLU A 66 15.91 20.82 0.97
C GLU A 66 16.17 19.83 2.11
N VAL A 67 15.30 18.83 2.26
CA VAL A 67 15.43 17.77 3.27
C VAL A 67 16.71 16.98 3.04
N ALA A 68 17.05 16.63 1.81
CA ALA A 68 18.25 15.88 1.47
C ALA A 68 19.56 16.61 1.80
N ARG A 69 19.54 17.95 1.88
CA ARG A 69 20.70 18.77 2.31
C ARG A 69 20.92 18.75 3.83
N ARG A 70 19.94 18.30 4.62
CA ARG A 70 20.06 18.21 6.08
C ARG A 70 20.93 17.01 6.47
N ARG A 71 21.73 17.18 7.53
CA ARG A 71 22.54 16.08 8.08
C ARG A 71 21.62 15.00 8.65
N GLY A 72 21.94 13.74 8.38
CA GLY A 72 21.14 12.59 8.83
C GLY A 72 20.07 12.14 7.84
N SER A 73 19.79 12.92 6.79
CA SER A 73 18.85 12.52 5.73
C SER A 73 19.45 11.41 4.86
N ARG A 74 18.64 10.39 4.57
CA ARG A 74 18.98 9.29 3.65
C ARG A 74 17.84 9.05 2.68
N ARG A 75 18.17 8.85 1.41
CA ARG A 75 17.21 8.42 0.40
C ARG A 75 17.49 6.96 0.04
N LEU A 76 16.50 6.10 0.26
CA LEU A 76 16.57 4.70 -0.13
C LEU A 76 15.79 4.50 -1.42
N HIS A 77 16.48 4.04 -2.46
CA HIS A 77 15.85 3.74 -3.72
C HIS A 77 15.47 2.27 -3.76
N LEU A 78 14.18 1.98 -3.56
CA LEU A 78 13.66 0.62 -3.64
C LEU A 78 13.57 0.18 -5.11
N ARG A 79 14.06 -1.03 -5.37
CA ARG A 79 13.91 -1.74 -6.64
C ARG A 79 13.04 -2.97 -6.40
N GLY A 80 12.58 -3.61 -7.48
CA GLY A 80 11.97 -4.93 -7.37
C GLY A 80 12.88 -5.90 -6.61
N LEU A 81 12.27 -6.84 -5.89
CA LEU A 81 12.97 -7.93 -5.23
C LEU A 81 13.88 -8.64 -6.22
N ARG A 82 15.05 -9.06 -5.74
CA ARG A 82 15.91 -9.97 -6.49
C ARG A 82 15.32 -11.38 -6.44
N THR A 83 15.75 -12.23 -7.36
CA THR A 83 15.25 -13.61 -7.48
C THR A 83 15.41 -14.42 -6.19
N ASP A 84 16.52 -14.24 -5.46
CA ASP A 84 16.75 -14.90 -4.17
C ASP A 84 15.79 -14.40 -3.08
N ALA A 85 15.57 -13.09 -2.99
CA ALA A 85 14.59 -12.49 -2.08
C ALA A 85 13.14 -12.86 -2.44
N THR A 86 12.83 -13.05 -3.74
CA THR A 86 11.55 -13.59 -4.17
C THR A 86 11.39 -15.05 -3.72
N ALA A 87 12.40 -15.90 -3.91
CA ALA A 87 12.35 -17.27 -3.42
C ALA A 87 12.16 -17.34 -1.89
N GLU A 88 12.87 -16.49 -1.14
CA GLU A 88 12.71 -16.37 0.32
C GLU A 88 11.29 -15.93 0.70
N LEU A 89 10.72 -14.93 0.01
CA LEU A 89 9.36 -14.47 0.23
C LEU A 89 8.32 -15.58 0.00
N LEU A 90 8.55 -16.43 -0.99
CA LEU A 90 7.63 -17.49 -1.41
C LEU A 90 7.75 -18.78 -0.58
N GLY A 91 8.82 -18.92 0.22
CA GLY A 91 8.99 -20.04 1.14
C GLY A 91 9.20 -21.38 0.44
N GLU A 92 8.37 -22.38 0.75
CA GLU A 92 8.55 -23.79 0.38
C GLU A 92 8.34 -24.12 -1.11
N LEU A 93 8.13 -23.12 -1.98
CA LEU A 93 8.01 -23.38 -3.42
C LEU A 93 9.33 -23.86 -4.03
N ASP A 94 9.20 -24.79 -4.97
CA ASP A 94 10.32 -25.25 -5.80
C ASP A 94 11.03 -24.07 -6.47
N ARG A 95 12.36 -24.12 -6.51
CA ARG A 95 13.17 -23.01 -7.00
C ARG A 95 12.83 -22.59 -8.42
N SER A 96 12.55 -23.54 -9.30
CA SER A 96 12.14 -23.28 -10.69
C SER A 96 10.81 -22.53 -10.78
N VAL A 97 9.89 -22.78 -9.85
CA VAL A 97 8.58 -22.11 -9.77
C VAL A 97 8.76 -20.70 -9.24
N ALA A 98 9.56 -20.54 -8.18
CA ALA A 98 9.91 -19.22 -7.64
C ALA A 98 10.60 -18.33 -8.68
N ASP A 99 11.52 -18.89 -9.48
CA ASP A 99 12.20 -18.18 -10.57
C ASP A 99 11.21 -17.79 -11.68
N ALA A 100 10.26 -18.68 -12.04
CA ALA A 100 9.21 -18.39 -13.03
C ALA A 100 8.23 -17.31 -12.55
N ILE A 101 7.88 -17.33 -11.26
CA ILE A 101 7.06 -16.28 -10.61
C ILE A 101 7.84 -14.97 -10.61
N HIS A 102 9.12 -14.98 -10.21
CA HIS A 102 9.97 -13.80 -10.21
C HIS A 102 10.05 -13.15 -11.60
N GLY A 103 10.24 -13.94 -12.65
CA GLY A 103 10.31 -13.46 -14.02
C GLY A 103 9.02 -12.77 -14.49
N ARG A 104 7.86 -13.20 -14.00
CA ARG A 104 6.56 -12.57 -14.29
C ARG A 104 6.26 -11.38 -13.39
N ALA A 105 6.63 -11.47 -12.12
CA ALA A 105 6.40 -10.42 -11.13
C ALA A 105 7.36 -9.24 -11.28
N GLU A 106 8.47 -9.42 -12.01
CA GLU A 106 9.55 -8.45 -12.17
C GLU A 106 10.03 -7.89 -10.81
N GLY A 107 10.06 -8.76 -9.80
CA GLY A 107 10.42 -8.41 -8.42
C GLY A 107 9.33 -7.67 -7.63
N ASN A 108 8.11 -7.53 -8.14
CA ASN A 108 7.00 -6.98 -7.36
C ASN A 108 6.55 -8.01 -6.29
N PRO A 109 6.70 -7.71 -4.98
CA PRO A 109 6.38 -8.66 -3.91
C PRO A 109 4.89 -9.06 -3.89
N PHE A 110 4.01 -8.08 -4.05
CA PHE A 110 2.57 -8.32 -4.05
C PHE A 110 2.19 -9.23 -5.21
N TYR A 111 2.69 -8.94 -6.41
CA TYR A 111 2.40 -9.77 -7.56
C TYR A 111 2.96 -11.19 -7.40
N ALA A 112 4.19 -11.33 -6.89
CA ALA A 112 4.80 -12.64 -6.64
C ALA A 112 3.95 -13.49 -5.69
N ILE A 113 3.46 -12.92 -4.58
CA ILE A 113 2.58 -13.60 -3.63
C ILE A 113 1.27 -14.04 -4.30
N GLU A 114 0.69 -13.19 -5.14
CA GLU A 114 -0.55 -13.53 -5.83
C GLU A 114 -0.36 -14.63 -6.89
N LEU A 115 0.77 -14.64 -7.60
CA LEU A 115 1.12 -15.72 -8.52
C LEU A 115 1.36 -17.04 -7.81
N ALA A 116 1.98 -17.01 -6.63
CA ALA A 116 2.20 -18.20 -5.82
C ALA A 116 0.89 -18.88 -5.40
N ARG A 117 -0.20 -18.11 -5.22
CA ARG A 117 -1.54 -18.67 -4.92
C ARG A 117 -2.19 -19.39 -6.11
N LEU A 118 -1.64 -19.25 -7.31
CA LEU A 118 -2.13 -19.93 -8.52
C LEU A 118 -1.39 -21.24 -8.80
N VAL A 119 -0.33 -21.54 -8.05
CA VAL A 119 0.43 -22.79 -8.19
C VAL A 119 -0.49 -23.96 -7.87
N ASP A 120 -0.54 -24.94 -8.77
CA ASP A 120 -1.36 -26.15 -8.61
C ASP A 120 -0.76 -27.14 -7.60
N ASP A 121 -1.52 -28.18 -7.26
CA ASP A 121 -1.09 -29.21 -6.30
C ASP A 121 0.16 -29.98 -6.77
N GLU A 122 0.48 -29.94 -8.08
CA GLU A 122 1.71 -30.50 -8.63
C GLU A 122 2.89 -29.51 -8.65
N GLY A 123 2.74 -28.34 -8.02
CA GLY A 123 3.79 -27.33 -7.93
C GLY A 123 4.03 -26.59 -9.23
N ARG A 124 3.06 -26.47 -10.13
CA ARG A 124 3.24 -25.79 -11.42
C ARG A 124 2.45 -24.51 -11.47
N LEU A 125 3.09 -23.48 -12.04
CA LEU A 125 2.39 -22.25 -12.39
C LEU A 125 1.60 -22.48 -13.70
N PRO A 126 0.29 -22.18 -13.75
CA PRO A 126 -0.52 -22.32 -14.95
C PRO A 126 0.05 -21.52 -16.14
N ALA A 127 -0.36 -21.85 -17.36
CA ALA A 127 0.03 -21.06 -18.54
C ALA A 127 -0.73 -19.71 -18.61
N ASP A 128 -1.99 -19.71 -18.17
CA ASP A 128 -2.91 -18.56 -18.20
C ASP A 128 -2.82 -17.72 -16.92
N VAL A 129 -1.65 -17.09 -16.77
CA VAL A 129 -1.33 -16.18 -15.67
C VAL A 129 -1.64 -14.76 -16.11
N PRO A 130 -2.14 -13.88 -15.22
CA PRO A 130 -2.30 -12.46 -15.53
C PRO A 130 -1.03 -11.84 -16.13
N GLY A 131 -1.18 -10.80 -16.96
CA GLY A 131 -0.04 -10.13 -17.61
C GLY A 131 0.60 -9.06 -16.72
N SER A 132 -0.18 -8.51 -15.79
CA SER A 132 0.23 -7.42 -14.91
C SER A 132 -0.39 -7.55 -13.52
N VAL A 133 0.11 -6.75 -12.59
CA VAL A 133 -0.46 -6.67 -11.23
C VAL A 133 -1.90 -6.15 -11.27
N SER A 134 -2.22 -5.22 -12.16
CA SER A 134 -3.58 -4.72 -12.35
C SER A 134 -4.51 -5.82 -12.84
N ASP A 135 -4.04 -6.71 -13.73
CA ASP A 135 -4.82 -7.85 -14.20
C ASP A 135 -5.11 -8.85 -13.08
N VAL A 136 -4.19 -9.02 -12.12
CA VAL A 136 -4.44 -9.84 -10.92
C VAL A 136 -5.58 -9.26 -10.10
N VAL A 137 -5.53 -7.95 -9.83
CA VAL A 137 -6.59 -7.28 -9.05
C VAL A 137 -7.92 -7.38 -9.78
N ARG A 138 -7.97 -7.05 -11.07
CA ARG A 138 -9.19 -7.14 -11.90
C ARG A 138 -9.74 -8.57 -11.91
N ARG A 139 -8.89 -9.59 -12.04
CA ARG A 139 -9.30 -11.01 -11.99
C ARG A 139 -9.87 -11.39 -10.61
N ARG A 140 -9.32 -10.87 -9.51
CA ARG A 140 -9.86 -11.12 -8.17
C ARG A 140 -11.22 -10.47 -7.97
N VAL A 141 -11.37 -9.22 -8.38
CA VAL A 141 -12.64 -8.50 -8.31
C VAL A 141 -13.71 -9.18 -9.16
N ALA A 142 -13.36 -9.64 -10.37
CA ALA A 142 -14.28 -10.34 -11.28
C ALA A 142 -14.77 -11.71 -10.76
N ARG A 143 -14.16 -12.27 -9.70
CA ARG A 143 -14.62 -13.52 -9.06
C ARG A 143 -15.58 -13.29 -7.90
N LEU A 144 -15.81 -12.03 -7.52
CA LEU A 144 -16.73 -11.68 -6.46
C LEU A 144 -18.18 -11.63 -6.98
N PRO A 145 -19.17 -11.73 -6.08
CA PRO A 145 -20.54 -11.31 -6.39
C PRO A 145 -20.55 -9.87 -6.92
N GLU A 146 -21.47 -9.59 -7.84
CA GLU A 146 -21.59 -8.28 -8.50
C GLU A 146 -21.80 -7.17 -7.46
N GLU A 147 -22.64 -7.42 -6.46
CA GLU A 147 -22.94 -6.49 -5.38
C GLU A 147 -21.72 -6.20 -4.50
N THR A 148 -20.83 -7.19 -4.31
CA THR A 148 -19.57 -7.00 -3.58
C THR A 148 -18.60 -6.14 -4.40
N ALA A 149 -18.50 -6.39 -5.71
CA ALA A 149 -17.63 -5.63 -6.60
C ALA A 149 -18.06 -4.14 -6.69
N GLU A 150 -19.37 -3.88 -6.74
CA GLU A 150 -19.92 -2.51 -6.68
C GLU A 150 -19.55 -1.81 -5.36
N LEU A 151 -19.75 -2.48 -4.22
CA LEU A 151 -19.38 -1.91 -2.91
C LEU A 151 -17.88 -1.64 -2.79
N LEU A 152 -17.03 -2.51 -3.34
CA LEU A 152 -15.59 -2.29 -3.43
C LEU A 152 -15.25 -1.03 -4.23
N GLY A 153 -15.94 -0.79 -5.35
CA GLY A 153 -15.79 0.43 -6.13
C GLY A 153 -16.15 1.68 -5.32
N ILE A 154 -17.27 1.65 -4.58
CA ILE A 154 -17.67 2.76 -3.70
C ILE A 154 -16.64 2.96 -2.58
N ALA A 155 -16.18 1.88 -1.94
CA ALA A 155 -15.15 1.92 -0.91
C ALA A 155 -13.85 2.55 -1.44
N ALA A 156 -13.46 2.23 -2.68
CA ALA A 156 -12.27 2.80 -3.32
C ALA A 156 -12.38 4.34 -3.46
N VAL A 157 -13.58 4.85 -3.76
CA VAL A 157 -13.83 6.29 -3.82
C VAL A 157 -13.77 6.93 -2.44
N VAL A 158 -14.33 6.28 -1.40
CA VAL A 158 -14.32 6.79 -0.02
C VAL A 158 -12.89 7.01 0.49
N GLY A 159 -11.98 6.04 0.29
CA GLY A 159 -10.61 6.19 0.74
C GLY A 159 -9.83 4.88 0.87
N ARG A 160 -8.61 4.97 1.39
CA ARG A 160 -7.78 3.80 1.73
C ARG A 160 -8.30 3.07 2.97
N GLU A 161 -8.88 3.83 3.89
CA GLU A 161 -9.59 3.39 5.09
C GLU A 161 -11.04 3.83 4.96
N VAL A 162 -11.96 2.95 5.34
CA VAL A 162 -13.39 3.08 5.07
C VAL A 162 -14.16 2.68 6.32
N ASP A 163 -14.83 3.65 6.94
CA ASP A 163 -15.81 3.39 7.98
C ASP A 163 -17.01 2.65 7.37
N LEU A 164 -17.41 1.52 7.97
CA LEU A 164 -18.48 0.68 7.43
C LEU A 164 -19.83 1.41 7.41
N GLY A 165 -20.08 2.31 8.36
CA GLY A 165 -21.27 3.17 8.39
C GLY A 165 -21.27 4.22 7.28
N VAL A 166 -20.11 4.79 6.94
CA VAL A 166 -19.95 5.66 5.76
C VAL A 166 -20.22 4.87 4.49
N LEU A 167 -19.65 3.67 4.35
CA LEU A 167 -19.87 2.83 3.18
C LEU A 167 -21.35 2.48 2.99
N ALA A 168 -22.02 2.03 4.06
CA ALA A 168 -23.45 1.69 4.05
C ALA A 168 -24.31 2.88 3.61
N ARG A 169 -24.04 4.09 4.12
CA ARG A 169 -24.74 5.31 3.69
C ARG A 169 -24.47 5.66 2.24
N ALA A 170 -23.21 5.54 1.79
CA ALA A 170 -22.82 5.84 0.41
C ALA A 170 -23.46 4.87 -0.60
N SER A 171 -23.60 3.60 -0.23
CA SER A 171 -24.26 2.57 -1.02
C SER A 171 -25.78 2.51 -0.82
N ARG A 172 -26.35 3.33 0.06
CA ARG A 172 -27.77 3.35 0.43
C ARG A 172 -28.28 1.99 0.93
N LEU A 173 -27.46 1.32 1.73
CA LEU A 173 -27.79 0.05 2.38
C LEU A 173 -27.93 0.25 3.88
N GLU A 174 -28.68 -0.65 4.53
CA GLU A 174 -28.59 -0.83 5.97
C GLU A 174 -27.21 -1.39 6.34
N LEU A 175 -26.74 -1.13 7.56
CA LEU A 175 -25.40 -1.53 7.99
C LEU A 175 -25.20 -3.05 7.92
N ALA A 176 -26.22 -3.83 8.30
CA ALA A 176 -26.18 -5.29 8.24
C ALA A 176 -26.04 -5.79 6.79
N ASP A 177 -26.86 -5.28 5.87
CA ASP A 177 -26.79 -5.67 4.45
C ASP A 177 -25.46 -5.27 3.82
N CYS A 178 -24.89 -4.13 4.20
CA CYS A 178 -23.57 -3.69 3.77
C CYS A 178 -22.48 -4.67 4.23
N LEU A 179 -22.55 -5.09 5.50
CA LEU A 179 -21.60 -6.05 6.08
C LEU A 179 -21.67 -7.40 5.35
N ASP A 180 -22.88 -7.93 5.14
CA ASP A 180 -23.08 -9.22 4.48
C ASP A 180 -22.56 -9.20 3.03
N ARG A 181 -22.80 -8.09 2.31
CA ARG A 181 -22.36 -7.94 0.91
C ARG A 181 -20.87 -7.67 0.77
N ILE A 182 -20.22 -7.05 1.75
CA ILE A 182 -18.77 -6.79 1.71
C ILE A 182 -17.94 -7.96 2.24
N GLU A 183 -18.54 -8.89 3.00
CA GLU A 183 -17.87 -10.06 3.56
C GLU A 183 -17.03 -10.87 2.56
N PRO A 184 -17.48 -11.13 1.30
CA PRO A 184 -16.65 -11.83 0.33
C PRO A 184 -15.35 -11.09 0.01
N ALA A 185 -15.33 -9.75 0.03
CA ALA A 185 -14.11 -8.97 -0.18
C ALA A 185 -13.10 -9.14 0.97
N LEU A 186 -13.58 -9.33 2.21
CA LEU A 186 -12.74 -9.68 3.37
C LEU A 186 -12.22 -11.11 3.26
N GLY A 187 -13.09 -12.06 2.91
CA GLY A 187 -12.71 -13.46 2.70
C GLY A 187 -11.65 -13.63 1.60
N HIS A 188 -11.75 -12.85 0.53
CA HIS A 188 -10.75 -12.80 -0.53
C HIS A 188 -9.55 -11.90 -0.22
N ARG A 189 -9.45 -11.29 0.97
CA ARG A 189 -8.37 -10.37 1.39
C ARG A 189 -8.14 -9.20 0.42
N LEU A 190 -9.21 -8.65 -0.14
CA LEU A 190 -9.15 -7.38 -0.87
C LEU A 190 -9.30 -6.21 0.11
N LEU A 191 -10.15 -6.39 1.11
CA LEU A 191 -10.25 -5.57 2.32
C LEU A 191 -9.77 -6.37 3.53
N GLU A 192 -9.39 -5.65 4.58
CA GLU A 192 -9.06 -6.16 5.91
C GLU A 192 -9.71 -5.27 6.95
N GLU A 193 -10.02 -5.82 8.13
CA GLU A 193 -10.44 -5.00 9.26
C GLU A 193 -9.30 -4.09 9.71
N HIS A 194 -9.64 -2.86 10.10
CA HIS A 194 -8.67 -1.94 10.65
C HIS A 194 -8.27 -2.37 12.07
N PRO A 195 -6.97 -2.60 12.35
CA PRO A 195 -6.54 -3.17 13.63
C PRO A 195 -6.86 -2.25 14.83
N ASP A 196 -6.78 -0.94 14.63
CA ASP A 196 -6.95 0.04 15.71
C ASP A 196 -8.32 0.75 15.71
N LEU A 197 -9.18 0.49 14.71
CA LEU A 197 -10.43 1.22 14.50
C LEU A 197 -11.58 0.23 14.27
N PRO A 198 -12.32 -0.13 15.34
CA PRO A 198 -13.46 -1.04 15.22
C PRO A 198 -14.51 -0.51 14.23
N GLY A 199 -15.04 -1.40 13.39
CA GLY A 199 -16.03 -1.03 12.37
C GLY A 199 -15.46 -0.28 11.16
N SER A 200 -14.13 -0.13 11.06
CA SER A 200 -13.46 0.38 9.87
C SER A 200 -12.76 -0.74 9.11
N LEU A 201 -12.77 -0.64 7.79
CA LEU A 201 -12.07 -1.52 6.86
C LEU A 201 -10.93 -0.75 6.19
N ARG A 202 -9.91 -1.45 5.72
CA ARG A 202 -8.86 -0.88 4.88
C ARG A 202 -8.56 -1.81 3.70
N PHE A 203 -8.12 -1.24 2.58
CA PHE A 203 -7.60 -2.07 1.49
C PHE A 203 -6.34 -2.80 1.96
N SER A 204 -6.32 -4.11 1.74
CA SER A 204 -5.15 -4.96 2.02
C SER A 204 -3.88 -4.42 1.36
N HIS A 205 -4.02 -3.83 0.17
CA HIS A 205 -2.96 -3.14 -0.56
C HIS A 205 -3.51 -1.92 -1.31
N ALA A 206 -2.77 -0.81 -1.30
CA ALA A 206 -3.15 0.43 -2.00
C ALA A 206 -3.46 0.22 -3.50
N LEU A 207 -2.75 -0.71 -4.15
CA LEU A 207 -2.96 -1.05 -5.56
C LEU A 207 -4.34 -1.62 -5.86
N VAL A 208 -4.97 -2.32 -4.89
CA VAL A 208 -6.33 -2.82 -5.08
C VAL A 208 -7.29 -1.64 -5.31
N ARG A 209 -7.15 -0.59 -4.50
CA ARG A 209 -7.91 0.64 -4.63
C ARG A 209 -7.56 1.38 -5.93
N ASP A 210 -6.28 1.55 -6.24
CA ASP A 210 -5.84 2.28 -7.43
C ASP A 210 -6.44 1.67 -8.70
N VAL A 211 -6.42 0.34 -8.83
CA VAL A 211 -6.98 -0.38 -10.00
C VAL A 211 -8.51 -0.26 -10.09
N LEU A 212 -9.20 -0.05 -8.97
CA LEU A 212 -10.66 0.18 -8.95
C LEU A 212 -11.04 1.61 -9.35
N LEU A 213 -10.09 2.55 -9.29
CA LEU A 213 -10.28 3.96 -9.68
C LEU A 213 -9.84 4.24 -11.13
N ASP A 214 -9.07 3.33 -11.73
CA ASP A 214 -8.61 3.34 -13.13
C ASP A 214 -9.61 2.64 -14.10
#